data_AF-A0A0C2WZB2-F1
#
_entry.id   AF-A0A0C2WZB2-F1
#
_cell.length_a   1.000
_cell.length_b   1.000
_cell.length_c   1.000
_cell.angle_alpha   90.00
_cell.angle_beta   90.00
_cell.angle_gamma   90.00
#
_symmetry.space_group_name_H-M   'P 1'
#
loop_
_entity.id
_entity.type
_entity.pdbx_description
1 polymer ?
#
loop_
_entity_poly.entity_id
_entity_poly.type
_entity_poly.pdbx_seq_one_letter_code
_entity_poly.pdbx_strand_id
1 'polypeptide(L)'
;MNNFFYPSPTLEGSTEVKTLRIARHCQCSRSSCGCKGLHPRPGQQVEIVLEIEDAEFSEAGTACECGHSWKSHGALNTLVDAEIERRAKVALRADEFLERKSWKISHLQILKSTVY
;
A
#
# COMPACT_ATOMS: atom_id res chain seq x y z
N MET A 1 -14.72 -4.22 -14.10
CA MET A 1 -13.35 -4.38 -13.57
C MET A 1 -13.41 -3.97 -12.11
N ASN A 2 -12.90 -4.78 -11.19
CA ASN A 2 -12.98 -4.45 -9.76
C ASN A 2 -11.88 -3.45 -9.39
N ASN A 3 -12.24 -2.43 -8.61
CA ASN A 3 -11.27 -1.48 -8.06
C ASN A 3 -10.28 -2.20 -7.14
N PHE A 4 -9.06 -1.68 -7.10
CA PHE A 4 -8.06 -2.07 -6.11
C PHE A 4 -8.21 -1.18 -4.88
N PHE A 5 -8.48 -1.77 -3.73
CA PHE A 5 -8.62 -1.03 -2.48
C PHE A 5 -7.27 -0.61 -1.94
N TYR A 6 -7.16 0.68 -1.66
CA TYR A 6 -5.96 1.32 -1.20
C TYR A 6 -6.22 1.98 0.15
N PRO A 7 -5.37 1.74 1.15
CA PRO A 7 -5.60 2.31 2.47
C PRO A 7 -5.43 3.83 2.42
N SER A 8 -6.34 4.56 3.05
CA SER A 8 -6.26 6.01 3.29
C SER A 8 -4.89 6.43 3.82
N PRO A 9 -4.42 7.68 3.58
CA PRO A 9 -3.18 8.20 4.14
C PRO A 9 -3.28 8.62 5.63
N THR A 10 -4.31 8.23 6.38
CA THR A 10 -4.47 8.56 7.82
C THR A 10 -4.23 7.34 8.71
N LEU A 11 -3.83 7.48 9.98
CA LEU A 11 -3.71 6.32 10.89
C LEU A 11 -5.04 5.73 11.35
N GLU A 12 -6.13 6.44 11.06
CA GLU A 12 -7.49 6.02 11.33
C GLU A 12 -7.88 4.83 10.42
N GLY A 13 -8.89 4.10 10.86
CA GLY A 13 -9.42 2.95 10.13
C GLY A 13 -9.31 1.63 10.89
N SER A 14 -10.00 0.64 10.32
CA SER A 14 -10.11 -0.71 10.86
C SER A 14 -8.75 -1.43 10.90
N THR A 15 -8.69 -2.54 11.63
CA THR A 15 -7.50 -3.40 11.68
C THR A 15 -7.13 -3.88 10.28
N GLU A 16 -8.12 -4.18 9.45
CA GLU A 16 -7.91 -4.66 8.10
C GLU A 16 -7.31 -3.57 7.20
N VAL A 17 -7.77 -2.33 7.28
CA VAL A 17 -7.17 -1.20 6.52
C VAL A 17 -5.72 -0.98 6.95
N LYS A 18 -5.43 -1.08 8.24
CA LYS A 18 -4.04 -1.05 8.77
C LYS A 18 -3.20 -2.20 8.21
N THR A 19 -3.75 -3.41 8.15
CA THR A 19 -3.03 -4.56 7.57
C THR A 19 -2.81 -4.44 6.06
N LEU A 20 -3.75 -3.86 5.32
CA LEU A 20 -3.56 -3.55 3.90
C LEU A 20 -2.43 -2.53 3.72
N ARG A 21 -2.32 -1.54 4.61
CA ARG A 21 -1.19 -0.60 4.59
C ARG A 21 0.14 -1.29 4.84
N ILE A 22 0.20 -2.17 5.83
CA ILE A 22 1.42 -2.97 6.08
C ILE A 22 1.77 -3.81 4.86
N ALA A 23 0.77 -4.43 4.23
CA ALA A 23 0.96 -5.33 3.11
C ALA A 23 1.63 -4.69 1.90
N ARG A 24 1.41 -3.40 1.67
CA ARG A 24 2.06 -2.62 0.59
C ARG A 24 3.58 -2.58 0.69
N HIS A 25 4.14 -2.79 1.87
CA HIS A 25 5.59 -2.72 2.10
C HIS A 25 6.20 -4.08 2.49
N CYS A 26 5.42 -5.16 2.40
CA CYS A 26 5.84 -6.48 2.83
C CYS A 26 5.97 -7.44 1.63
N GLN A 27 7.07 -8.19 1.64
CA GLN A 27 7.31 -9.23 0.65
C GLN A 27 6.23 -10.30 0.72
N CYS A 28 5.89 -10.87 -0.43
CA CYS A 28 5.01 -12.03 -0.50
C CYS A 28 5.67 -13.22 0.22
N SER A 29 4.94 -13.90 1.09
CA SER A 29 5.40 -15.06 1.87
C SER A 29 5.40 -16.36 1.06
N ARG A 30 4.90 -16.33 -0.18
CA ARG A 30 4.95 -17.47 -1.10
C ARG A 30 6.38 -17.66 -1.59
N SER A 31 6.97 -18.81 -1.28
CA SER A 31 8.40 -19.10 -1.46
C SER A 31 8.94 -18.89 -2.88
N SER A 32 8.10 -19.06 -3.91
CA SER A 32 8.46 -18.82 -5.32
C SER A 32 8.20 -17.40 -5.81
N CYS A 33 7.64 -16.52 -4.97
CA CYS A 33 7.21 -15.19 -5.36
C CYS A 33 8.25 -14.12 -4.97
N GLY A 34 8.79 -13.40 -5.96
CA GLY A 34 9.72 -12.27 -5.75
C GLY A 34 9.05 -10.92 -5.44
N CYS A 35 7.73 -10.89 -5.24
CA CYS A 35 6.96 -9.67 -5.06
C CYS A 35 7.29 -9.00 -3.72
N LYS A 36 7.61 -7.69 -3.74
CA LYS A 36 8.15 -6.93 -2.60
C LYS A 36 7.12 -6.11 -1.82
N GLY A 37 5.86 -6.18 -2.23
CA GLY A 37 4.79 -5.37 -1.65
C GLY A 37 3.46 -5.70 -2.31
N LEU A 38 2.35 -5.39 -1.65
CA LEU A 38 1.04 -5.45 -2.26
C LEU A 38 0.86 -4.29 -3.26
N HIS A 39 0.57 -4.58 -4.53
CA HIS A 39 0.32 -3.57 -5.57
C HIS A 39 -0.81 -3.98 -6.52
N PRO A 40 -1.56 -3.00 -7.06
CA PRO A 40 -2.60 -3.23 -8.07
C PRO A 40 -2.02 -3.85 -9.35
N ARG A 41 -2.86 -4.54 -10.11
CA ARG A 41 -2.50 -4.96 -11.47
C ARG A 41 -2.34 -3.72 -12.38
N PRO A 42 -1.48 -3.79 -13.42
CA PRO A 42 -1.37 -2.71 -14.40
C PRO A 42 -2.74 -2.37 -15.00
N GLY A 43 -3.11 -1.09 -14.96
CA GLY A 43 -4.39 -0.59 -15.46
C GLY A 43 -5.60 -0.82 -14.55
N GLN A 44 -5.43 -1.42 -13.37
CA GLN A 44 -6.50 -1.53 -12.36
C GLN A 44 -6.74 -0.17 -11.70
N GLN A 45 -8.01 0.26 -11.63
CA GLN A 45 -8.38 1.49 -10.93
C GLN A 45 -8.17 1.33 -9.42
N VAL A 46 -7.85 2.42 -8.74
CA VAL A 46 -7.55 2.44 -7.31
C VAL A 46 -8.64 3.23 -6.57
N GLU A 47 -9.15 2.68 -5.48
CA GLU A 47 -10.14 3.29 -4.61
C GLU A 47 -9.56 3.43 -3.20
N ILE A 48 -9.60 4.64 -2.65
CA ILE A 48 -9.04 4.94 -1.32
C ILE A 48 -10.11 4.67 -0.26
N VAL A 49 -9.79 3.85 0.73
CA VAL A 49 -10.74 3.42 1.79
C VAL A 49 -10.20 3.74 3.19
N LEU A 50 -11.09 4.20 4.07
CA LEU A 50 -10.83 4.44 5.50
C LEU A 50 -11.27 3.23 6.33
N GLU A 51 -12.43 2.69 6.02
CA GLU A 51 -12.96 1.43 6.56
C GLU A 51 -13.26 0.44 5.43
N ILE A 52 -13.36 -0.85 5.75
CA ILE A 52 -13.69 -1.87 4.75
C ILE A 52 -15.15 -1.75 4.31
N GLU A 53 -15.99 -1.30 5.22
CA GLU A 53 -17.43 -1.13 5.09
C GLU A 53 -17.79 0.07 4.19
N ASP A 54 -16.86 1.02 4.01
CA ASP A 54 -17.04 2.20 3.15
C ASP A 54 -17.05 1.87 1.66
N ALA A 55 -16.58 0.69 1.28
CA ALA A 55 -16.50 0.23 -0.09
C ALA A 55 -17.16 -1.15 -0.24
N GLU A 56 -17.44 -1.55 -1.48
CA GLU A 56 -17.87 -2.92 -1.79
C GLU A 56 -16.68 -3.87 -1.68
N PHE A 57 -16.15 -4.01 -0.47
CA PHE A 57 -14.92 -4.71 -0.20
C PHE A 57 -15.03 -6.15 -0.65
N SER A 58 -14.11 -6.55 -1.50
CA SER A 58 -14.00 -7.89 -2.02
C SER A 58 -12.56 -8.36 -1.96
N GLU A 59 -12.34 -9.65 -1.71
CA GLU A 59 -10.99 -10.23 -1.78
C GLU A 59 -10.37 -10.04 -3.17
N ALA A 60 -11.20 -9.96 -4.22
CA ALA A 60 -10.76 -9.64 -5.58
C ALA A 60 -10.19 -8.22 -5.71
N GLY A 61 -10.78 -7.24 -5.01
CA GLY A 61 -10.28 -5.86 -4.98
C GLY A 61 -9.03 -5.66 -4.11
N THR A 62 -8.55 -6.70 -3.43
CA THR A 62 -7.31 -6.67 -2.63
C THR A 62 -6.28 -7.70 -3.11
N ALA A 63 -6.47 -8.26 -4.30
CA ALA A 63 -5.52 -9.18 -4.91
C ALA A 63 -4.32 -8.42 -5.48
N CYS A 64 -3.11 -8.88 -5.14
CA CYS A 64 -1.88 -8.34 -5.71
C CYS A 64 -1.77 -8.67 -7.20
N GLU A 65 -1.00 -7.87 -7.93
CA GLU A 65 -0.52 -8.24 -9.28
C GLU A 65 0.14 -9.62 -9.34
N CYS A 66 0.86 -10.03 -8.27
CA CYS A 66 1.48 -11.35 -8.21
C CYS A 66 0.47 -12.52 -8.09
N GLY A 67 -0.83 -12.22 -8.02
CA GLY A 67 -1.91 -13.21 -7.93
C GLY A 67 -2.24 -13.66 -6.51
N HIS A 68 -1.49 -13.22 -5.50
CA HIS A 68 -1.72 -13.57 -4.11
C HIS A 68 -2.51 -12.48 -3.36
N SER A 69 -3.24 -12.89 -2.33
CA SER A 69 -4.00 -11.97 -1.48
C SER A 69 -3.07 -11.17 -0.57
N TRP A 70 -3.54 -10.01 -0.10
CA TRP A 70 -2.87 -9.19 0.91
C TRP A 70 -2.44 -9.95 2.16
N LYS A 71 -3.15 -11.02 2.55
CA LYS A 71 -2.77 -11.94 3.65
C LYS A 71 -1.39 -12.60 3.43
N SER A 72 -0.99 -12.78 2.17
CA SER A 72 0.33 -13.31 1.81
C SER A 72 1.43 -12.24 1.85
N HIS A 73 1.12 -10.98 2.14
CA HIS A 73 2.07 -9.87 2.15
C HIS A 73 2.27 -9.35 3.58
N GLY A 74 2.69 -10.18 4.53
CA GLY A 74 3.02 -9.70 5.88
C GLY A 74 1.85 -9.25 6.76
N ALA A 75 0.62 -9.27 6.24
CA ALA A 75 -0.62 -9.19 7.02
C ALA A 75 -0.94 -10.53 7.70
N LEU A 76 0.00 -10.98 8.54
CA LEU A 76 -0.14 -12.21 9.30
C LEU A 76 -1.22 -12.02 10.36
N ASN A 77 -2.18 -12.93 10.40
CA ASN A 77 -3.25 -13.06 11.39
C ASN A 77 -2.75 -13.43 12.81
N THR A 78 -1.43 -13.46 13.02
CA THR A 78 -0.79 -13.78 14.30
C THR A 78 -0.28 -12.56 15.06
N LEU A 79 -0.44 -11.35 14.49
CA LEU A 79 0.01 -10.12 15.15
C LEU A 79 -1.04 -9.63 16.15
N VAL A 80 -0.58 -9.24 17.33
CA VAL A 80 -1.39 -8.50 18.31
C VAL A 80 -1.63 -7.06 17.84
N ASP A 81 -2.74 -6.46 18.26
CA ASP A 81 -3.18 -5.12 17.82
C ASP A 81 -2.09 -4.05 17.96
N ALA A 82 -1.35 -4.06 19.06
CA ALA A 82 -0.24 -3.12 19.29
C ALA A 82 0.85 -3.20 18.21
N GLU A 83 1.14 -4.40 17.71
CA GLU A 83 2.15 -4.60 16.66
C GLU A 83 1.60 -4.22 15.28
N ILE A 84 0.31 -4.46 15.02
CA ILE A 84 -0.38 -3.97 13.82
C ILE A 84 -0.31 -2.45 13.78
N GLU A 85 -0.65 -1.78 14.89
CA GLU A 85 -0.61 -0.32 14.98
C GLU A 85 0.81 0.22 14.76
N ARG A 86 1.82 -0.39 15.41
CA ARG A 86 3.23 0.00 15.25
C ARG A 86 3.68 -0.11 13.79
N ARG A 87 3.36 -1.22 13.12
CA ARG A 87 3.73 -1.44 11.71
C ARG A 87 2.97 -0.53 10.75
N ALA A 88 1.69 -0.29 11.00
CA ALA A 88 0.88 0.64 10.20
C ALA A 88 1.43 2.08 10.27
N LYS A 89 1.92 2.51 11.45
CA LYS A 89 2.64 3.78 11.60
C LYS A 89 3.90 3.85 10.75
N VAL A 90 4.72 2.80 10.78
CA VAL A 90 5.94 2.73 9.95
C VAL A 90 5.60 2.79 8.46
N ALA A 91 4.60 2.03 8.02
CA ALA A 91 4.14 2.01 6.65
C ALA A 91 3.64 3.40 6.19
N LEU A 92 2.81 4.07 7.00
CA LEU A 92 2.37 5.43 6.70
C LEU A 92 3.54 6.40 6.53
N ARG A 93 4.53 6.35 7.42
CA ARG A 93 5.72 7.21 7.31
C ARG A 93 6.55 6.91 6.06
N ALA A 94 6.58 5.65 5.61
CA ALA A 94 7.23 5.27 4.37
C ALA A 94 6.51 5.90 3.16
N ASP A 95 5.17 5.87 3.13
CA ASP A 95 4.38 6.54 2.10
C ASP A 95 4.62 8.06 2.06
N GLU A 96 4.50 8.73 3.20
CA GLU A 96 4.77 10.18 3.32
C GLU A 96 6.17 10.55 2.80
N PHE A 97 7.16 9.70 3.07
CA PHE A 97 8.53 9.90 2.63
C PHE A 97 8.69 9.74 1.10
N LEU A 98 7.99 8.77 0.51
CA LEU A 98 7.99 8.54 -0.94
C LEU A 98 7.28 9.67 -1.69
N GLU A 99 6.14 10.15 -1.18
CA GLU A 99 5.42 11.31 -1.74
C GLU A 99 6.30 12.57 -1.75
N ARG A 100 7.00 12.85 -0.64
CA ARG A 100 7.94 13.98 -0.55
C ARG A 100 9.12 13.87 -1.51
N LYS A 101 9.59 12.66 -1.81
CA LYS A 101 10.67 12.43 -2.78
C LYS A 101 10.21 12.63 -4.22
N SER A 102 8.98 12.24 -4.54
CA SER A 102 8.37 12.48 -5.87
C SER A 102 8.40 13.97 -6.24
N TRP A 103 8.13 14.86 -5.27
CA TRP A 103 8.17 16.32 -5.46
C TRP A 103 9.56 16.89 -5.80
N LYS A 104 10.65 16.28 -5.31
CA LYS A 104 12.00 16.83 -5.50
C LYS A 104 12.61 16.51 -6.86
N ILE A 105 12.14 15.45 -7.53
CA ILE A 105 12.69 15.04 -8.83
C ILE A 105 12.10 15.90 -9.96
N SER A 106 10.84 16.33 -9.87
CA SER A 106 10.20 17.20 -10.87
C SER A 106 10.72 18.64 -10.85
N HIS A 107 11.09 19.19 -9.68
CA HIS A 107 11.65 20.55 -9.58
C HIS A 107 13.14 20.66 -9.92
N LEU A 108 13.93 19.57 -9.81
CA LEU A 108 15.34 19.58 -10.18
C LEU A 108 15.60 19.42 -11.68
N GLN A 109 14.61 19.01 -12.48
CA GLN A 109 14.72 18.99 -13.95
C GLN A 109 14.46 20.36 -14.61
N ILE A 110 13.85 21.32 -13.90
CA ILE A 110 13.55 22.66 -14.45
C ILE A 110 14.75 23.62 -14.30
N LEU A 111 15.70 23.34 -13.39
CA LEU A 111 16.84 24.24 -13.12
C LEU A 111 18.14 23.87 -13.87
N LYS A 112 18.11 22.90 -14.80
CA LYS A 112 19.29 22.54 -15.62
C LYS A 112 19.23 23.02 -17.08
N SER A 113 18.18 23.74 -17.48
CA SER A 113 18.00 24.27 -18.85
C SER A 113 18.19 25.79 -18.98
N THR A 114 18.71 26.46 -17.94
CA THR A 114 19.03 27.90 -17.97
C THR A 114 20.43 28.17 -17.44
N VAL A 115 21.43 27.73 -18.20
CA VAL A 115 22.74 28.39 -18.19
C VAL A 115 23.16 28.47 -19.66
N TYR A 116 23.10 29.69 -20.20
CA TYR A 116 23.70 30.11 -21.47
C TYR A 116 25.23 30.10 -21.36
#